data_AF-A0A7S3SU98-F1
#
_entry.id   AF-A0A7S3SU98-F1
#
_cell.length_a   1.000
_cell.length_b   1.000
_cell.length_c   1.000
_cell.angle_alpha   90.00
_cell.angle_beta   90.00
_cell.angle_gamma   90.00
#
_symmetry.space_group_name_H-M   'P 1'
#
loop_
_entity.id
_entity.type
_entity.pdbx_description
1 polymer ?
#
loop_
_entity_poly.entity_id
_entity_poly.type
_entity_poly.pdbx_seq_one_letter_code
_entity_poly.pdbx_strand_id
1 'polypeptide(L)'
;NITVNKQIKMHSEVKDIKKLLGDPKITFVLGGPASGKGTQCEKLVEEFGYTHISTGDLMRAEMNKGSKEGERIRKIVADGGLVPYELTVQVLVNALIAKPSKNYLIDGFPRAVDQ
;
A
#
# COMPACT_ATOMS: atom_id res chain seq x y z
N ASN A 1 8.26 -30.11 3.52
CA ASN A 1 8.50 -29.48 4.84
C ASN A 1 8.61 -27.95 4.78
N ILE A 2 9.48 -27.35 3.94
CA ILE A 2 9.66 -25.88 3.89
C ILE A 2 8.40 -25.14 3.39
N THR A 3 7.74 -25.62 2.34
CA THR A 3 6.57 -24.96 1.72
C THR A 3 5.36 -24.93 2.66
N VAL A 4 5.10 -26.02 3.38
CA VAL A 4 3.98 -26.13 4.34
C VAL A 4 4.18 -25.18 5.52
N ASN A 5 5.40 -25.09 6.07
CA ASN A 5 5.72 -24.17 7.16
C ASN A 5 5.57 -22.71 6.75
N LYS A 6 5.93 -22.36 5.50
CA LYS A 6 5.73 -21.01 4.95
C LYS A 6 4.23 -20.67 4.83
N GLN A 7 3.42 -21.63 4.40
CA GLN A 7 1.97 -21.44 4.25
C GLN A 7 1.25 -21.30 5.59
N ILE A 8 1.68 -22.05 6.62
CA ILE A 8 1.17 -21.93 8.00
C ILE A 8 1.54 -20.57 8.59
N LYS A 9 2.79 -20.13 8.45
CA LYS A 9 3.26 -18.82 8.94
C LYS A 9 2.51 -17.66 8.28
N MET A 10 2.28 -17.72 6.98
CA MET A 10 1.51 -16.71 6.26
C MET A 10 0.06 -16.65 6.76
N HIS A 11 -0.56 -17.81 7.03
CA HIS A 11 -1.92 -17.84 7.62
C HIS A 11 -1.97 -17.24 9.02
N SER A 12 -0.96 -17.44 9.87
CA SER A 12 -0.92 -16.78 11.18
C SER A 12 -0.74 -15.27 11.06
N GLU A 13 0.18 -14.80 10.22
CA GLU A 13 0.41 -13.36 9.99
C GLU A 13 -0.86 -12.66 9.49
N VAL A 14 -1.59 -13.28 8.55
CA VAL A 14 -2.87 -12.72 8.06
C VAL A 14 -3.93 -12.64 9.16
N LYS A 15 -4.01 -13.62 10.06
CA LYS A 15 -4.92 -13.58 11.21
C LYS A 15 -4.57 -12.44 12.17
N ASP A 16 -3.28 -12.22 12.42
CA ASP A 16 -2.81 -11.16 13.29
C ASP A 16 -3.09 -9.77 12.69
N ILE A 17 -2.88 -9.61 11.38
CA ILE A 17 -3.21 -8.38 10.65
C ILE A 17 -4.71 -8.11 10.70
N LYS A 18 -5.57 -9.12 10.46
CA LYS A 18 -7.03 -8.96 10.60
C LYS A 18 -7.43 -8.59 12.03
N LYS A 19 -6.77 -9.15 13.04
CA LYS A 19 -7.05 -8.78 14.44
C LYS A 19 -6.66 -7.33 14.73
N LEU A 20 -5.53 -6.87 14.17
CA LEU A 20 -5.03 -5.51 14.32
C LEU A 20 -5.92 -4.47 13.61
N LEU A 21 -6.38 -4.80 12.40
CA LEU A 21 -7.15 -3.87 11.55
C LEU A 21 -8.66 -4.03 11.71
N GLY A 22 -9.13 -5.11 12.34
CA GLY A 22 -10.55 -5.48 12.39
C GLY A 22 -11.06 -5.95 11.02
N ASP A 23 -12.19 -5.38 10.59
CA ASP A 23 -12.79 -5.61 9.28
C ASP A 23 -12.93 -4.28 8.53
N PRO A 24 -11.82 -3.70 8.03
CA PRO A 24 -11.84 -2.39 7.43
C PRO A 24 -12.42 -2.45 6.01
N LYS A 25 -13.14 -1.40 5.62
CA LYS A 25 -13.53 -1.19 4.22
C LYS A 25 -12.35 -0.58 3.46
N ILE A 26 -11.93 -1.25 2.40
CA ILE A 26 -10.85 -0.78 1.53
C ILE A 26 -11.41 -0.46 0.15
N THR A 27 -11.23 0.78 -0.28
CA THR A 27 -11.60 1.25 -1.62
C THR A 27 -10.33 1.58 -2.41
N PHE A 28 -10.14 0.94 -3.55
CA PHE A 28 -9.04 1.25 -4.47
C PHE A 28 -9.46 2.36 -5.44
N VAL A 29 -8.62 3.38 -5.57
CA VAL A 29 -8.86 4.54 -6.43
C VAL A 29 -7.93 4.45 -7.63
N LEU A 30 -8.51 4.18 -8.80
CA LEU A 30 -7.77 3.90 -10.04
C LEU A 30 -8.00 5.00 -11.08
N GLY A 31 -6.99 5.24 -11.92
CA GLY A 31 -7.03 6.26 -12.97
C GLY A 31 -5.64 6.72 -13.38
N GLY A 32 -5.52 7.25 -14.61
CA GLY A 32 -4.24 7.71 -15.16
C GLY A 32 -3.63 8.91 -14.41
N PRO A 33 -2.37 9.28 -14.71
CA PRO A 33 -1.76 10.52 -14.21
C PRO A 33 -2.66 11.73 -14.50
N ALA A 34 -2.70 12.70 -13.57
CA ALA A 34 -3.51 13.92 -13.66
C ALA A 34 -5.04 13.74 -13.81
N SER A 35 -5.59 12.54 -13.61
CA SER A 35 -7.05 12.29 -13.68
C SER A 35 -7.85 12.87 -12.51
N GLY A 36 -7.22 13.59 -11.57
CA GLY A 36 -7.87 14.21 -10.41
C GLY A 36 -8.14 13.29 -9.21
N LYS A 37 -7.56 12.08 -9.15
CA LYS A 37 -7.76 11.12 -8.03
C LYS A 37 -7.45 11.74 -6.66
N GLY A 38 -6.28 12.37 -6.53
CA GLY A 38 -5.87 13.02 -5.27
C GLY A 38 -6.91 14.02 -4.77
N THR A 39 -7.40 14.88 -5.65
CA THR A 39 -8.46 15.85 -5.34
C THR A 39 -9.76 15.17 -4.89
N GLN A 40 -10.14 14.05 -5.49
CA GLN A 40 -11.33 13.30 -5.05
C GLN A 40 -11.08 12.57 -3.72
N CYS A 41 -9.88 12.02 -3.51
CA CYS A 41 -9.50 11.42 -2.24
C CYS A 41 -9.56 12.44 -1.10
N GLU A 42 -9.07 13.67 -1.30
CA GLU A 42 -9.14 14.75 -0.32
C GLU A 42 -10.59 15.06 0.08
N LYS A 43 -11.49 15.21 -0.90
CA LYS A 43 -12.93 15.41 -0.63
C LYS A 43 -13.55 14.24 0.14
N LEU A 44 -13.21 13.00 -0.23
CA LEU A 44 -13.73 11.82 0.47
C LEU A 44 -13.21 11.70 1.91
N VAL A 45 -11.99 12.17 2.17
CA VAL A 45 -11.45 12.29 3.53
C VAL A 45 -12.25 13.31 4.33
N GLU A 46 -12.46 14.50 3.76
CA GLU A 46 -13.17 15.61 4.43
C GLU A 46 -14.65 15.31 4.68
N GLU A 47 -15.37 14.80 3.69
CA GLU A 47 -16.82 14.59 3.74
C GLU A 47 -17.22 13.29 4.46
N PHE A 48 -16.43 12.23 4.33
CA PHE A 48 -16.80 10.89 4.79
C PHE A 48 -15.81 10.27 5.78
N GLY A 49 -14.77 10.99 6.18
CA GLY A 49 -13.82 10.53 7.20
C GLY A 49 -12.96 9.33 6.76
N TYR A 50 -12.72 9.17 5.46
CA TYR A 50 -11.81 8.13 4.98
C TYR A 50 -10.37 8.41 5.41
N THR A 51 -9.58 7.35 5.48
CA THR A 51 -8.12 7.45 5.59
C THR A 51 -7.48 7.24 4.22
N HIS A 52 -6.94 8.30 3.65
CA HIS A 52 -6.22 8.22 2.38
C HIS A 52 -4.80 7.66 2.58
N ILE A 53 -4.46 6.65 1.78
CA ILE A 53 -3.16 6.02 1.67
C ILE A 53 -2.72 6.09 0.20
N SER A 54 -1.73 6.92 -0.08
CA SER A 54 -1.13 7.08 -1.41
C SER A 54 0.13 6.22 -1.50
N THR A 55 0.10 5.19 -2.35
CA THR A 55 1.27 4.32 -2.56
C THR A 55 2.46 5.08 -3.13
N GLY A 56 2.21 6.13 -3.93
CA GLY A 56 3.26 7.04 -4.39
C GLY A 56 3.97 7.75 -3.23
N ASP A 57 3.24 8.23 -2.23
CA ASP A 57 3.82 8.86 -1.04
C ASP A 57 4.56 7.87 -0.17
N LEU A 58 4.01 6.66 0.00
CA LEU A 58 4.68 5.59 0.72
C LEU A 58 6.03 5.24 0.08
N MET A 59 6.08 5.08 -1.26
CA MET A 59 7.33 4.81 -1.96
C MET A 59 8.32 5.98 -1.84
N ARG A 60 7.85 7.23 -1.95
CA ARG A 60 8.69 8.42 -1.69
C ARG A 60 9.27 8.42 -0.28
N ALA A 61 8.47 8.07 0.72
CA ALA A 61 8.92 7.96 2.11
C ALA A 61 9.96 6.85 2.28
N GLU A 62 9.75 5.66 1.69
CA GLU A 62 10.74 4.57 1.73
C GLU A 62 12.07 4.96 1.07
N MET A 63 12.03 5.62 -0.09
CA MET A 63 13.24 6.14 -0.76
C MET A 63 14.02 7.13 0.10
N ASN A 64 13.31 7.93 0.92
CA ASN A 64 13.93 8.95 1.78
C ASN A 64 14.54 8.39 3.07
N LYS A 65 14.31 7.11 3.42
CA LYS A 65 14.93 6.47 4.58
C LYS A 65 16.42 6.20 4.41
N GLY A 66 16.97 6.31 3.20
CA GLY A 66 18.38 6.03 2.91
C GLY A 66 18.78 4.56 3.08
N SER A 67 17.81 3.64 3.07
CA SER A 67 18.07 2.20 3.16
C SER A 67 18.50 1.63 1.81
N LYS A 68 19.16 0.46 1.82
CA LYS A 68 19.52 -0.27 0.59
C LYS A 68 18.29 -0.55 -0.29
N GLU A 69 17.16 -0.90 0.33
CA GLU A 69 15.90 -1.11 -0.40
C GLU A 69 15.32 0.22 -0.92
N GLY A 70 15.42 1.31 -0.16
CA GLY A 70 15.02 2.65 -0.61
C GLY A 70 15.79 3.09 -1.85
N GLU A 71 17.09 2.83 -1.92
CA GLU A 71 17.91 3.13 -3.11
C GLU A 71 17.53 2.26 -4.31
N ARG A 72 17.20 0.98 -4.07
CA ARG A 72 16.70 0.08 -5.11
C ARG A 72 15.36 0.56 -5.67
N ILE A 73 14.42 0.98 -4.80
CA ILE A 73 13.14 1.58 -5.21
C ILE A 73 13.40 2.84 -6.04
N ARG A 74 14.31 3.71 -5.59
CA ARG A 74 14.68 4.96 -6.29
C ARG A 74 15.12 4.69 -7.72
N LYS A 75 16.01 3.73 -7.92
CA LYS A 75 16.48 3.37 -9.26
C LYS A 75 15.33 2.89 -10.16
N ILE A 76 14.50 1.98 -9.66
CA ILE A 76 13.37 1.42 -10.44
C ILE A 76 12.40 2.53 -10.84
N VAL A 77 12.04 3.41 -9.91
CA VAL A 77 11.08 4.50 -10.16
C VAL A 77 11.66 5.55 -11.10
N ALA A 78 12.96 5.88 -10.99
CA ALA A 78 13.63 6.82 -11.88
C ALA A 78 13.63 6.32 -13.34
N ASP A 79 13.73 5.00 -13.54
CA ASP A 79 13.65 4.36 -14.86
C ASP A 79 12.20 4.19 -15.38
N GLY A 80 11.20 4.72 -14.65
CA GLY A 80 9.78 4.59 -14.99
C GLY A 80 9.20 3.19 -14.73
N GLY A 81 9.96 2.32 -14.06
CA GLY A 81 9.56 0.96 -13.74
C GLY A 81 8.53 0.86 -12.61
N LEU A 82 7.92 -0.32 -12.51
CA LEU A 82 7.06 -0.67 -11.39
C LEU A 82 7.88 -1.34 -10.28
N VAL A 83 7.65 -0.89 -9.05
CA VAL A 83 8.21 -1.52 -7.85
C VAL A 83 7.61 -2.93 -7.71
N PRO A 84 8.40 -3.95 -7.34
CA PRO A 84 7.90 -5.32 -7.16
C PRO A 84 6.66 -5.38 -6.27
N TYR A 85 5.74 -6.29 -6.62
CA TYR A 85 4.46 -6.46 -5.96
C TYR A 85 4.62 -6.69 -4.45
N GLU A 86 5.48 -7.62 -4.05
CA GLU A 86 5.65 -8.02 -2.65
C GLU A 86 6.12 -6.85 -1.78
N LEU A 87 7.02 -6.02 -2.31
CA LEU A 87 7.52 -4.84 -1.62
C LEU A 87 6.41 -3.78 -1.50
N THR A 88 5.60 -3.62 -2.54
CA THR A 88 4.48 -2.69 -2.55
C THR A 88 3.44 -3.07 -1.50
N VAL A 89 3.06 -4.35 -1.44
CA VAL A 89 2.13 -4.88 -0.44
C VAL A 89 2.70 -4.73 0.97
N GLN A 90 3.98 -5.04 1.18
CA GLN A 90 4.61 -4.92 2.50
C GLN A 90 4.55 -3.49 3.03
N VAL A 91 4.93 -2.51 2.20
CA VAL A 91 4.91 -1.09 2.57
C VAL A 91 3.46 -0.61 2.83
N LEU A 92 2.52 -1.07 2.01
CA LEU A 92 1.10 -0.75 2.17
C LEU A 92 0.53 -1.32 3.49
N VAL A 93 0.79 -2.59 3.80
CA VAL A 93 0.34 -3.23 5.05
C VAL A 93 0.90 -2.51 6.26
N ASN A 94 2.19 -2.13 6.23
CA ASN A 94 2.80 -1.34 7.30
C ASN A 94 2.08 0.00 7.51
N ALA A 95 1.67 0.67 6.43
CA ALA A 95 0.93 1.93 6.51
C ALA A 95 -0.47 1.74 7.12
N LEU A 96 -1.18 0.66 6.75
CA LEU A 96 -2.48 0.33 7.35
C LEU A 96 -2.37 0.07 8.86
N ILE A 97 -1.34 -0.68 9.27
CA ILE A 97 -1.08 -0.96 10.70
C ILE A 97 -0.68 0.30 11.47
N ALA A 98 0.15 1.16 10.87
CA ALA A 98 0.58 2.41 11.51
C ALA A 98 -0.55 3.44 11.65
N LYS A 99 -1.56 3.36 10.78
CA LYS A 99 -2.75 4.23 10.81
C LYS A 99 -4.03 3.40 10.73
N PRO A 100 -4.43 2.70 11.82
CA PRO A 100 -5.66 1.92 11.86
C PRO A 100 -6.90 2.80 11.61
N SER A 101 -7.79 2.35 10.74
CA SER A 101 -9.01 3.05 10.35
C SER A 101 -10.08 2.06 9.91
N LYS A 102 -11.34 2.48 9.95
CA LYS A 102 -12.46 1.67 9.47
C LYS A 102 -12.64 1.75 7.95
N ASN A 103 -12.19 2.84 7.32
CA ASN A 103 -12.39 3.11 5.90
C ASN A 103 -11.09 3.65 5.28
N TYR A 104 -10.59 2.97 4.26
CA TYR A 104 -9.37 3.36 3.55
C TYR A 104 -9.64 3.69 2.08
N LEU A 105 -8.93 4.71 1.58
CA LEU A 105 -8.76 4.97 0.15
C LEU A 105 -7.32 4.65 -0.20
N ILE A 106 -7.11 3.70 -1.10
CA ILE A 106 -5.78 3.32 -1.58
C ILE A 106 -5.64 3.86 -3.01
N ASP A 107 -4.81 4.90 -3.17
CA ASP A 107 -4.48 5.49 -4.47
C ASP A 107 -3.12 4.97 -4.98
N GLY A 108 -3.05 4.72 -6.28
CA GLY A 108 -1.85 4.29 -6.98
C GLY A 108 -1.56 2.79 -6.89
N PHE A 109 -2.51 1.96 -6.45
CA PHE A 109 -2.40 0.51 -6.43
C PHE A 109 -3.78 -0.17 -6.63
N PRO A 110 -3.84 -1.33 -7.33
CA PRO A 110 -2.78 -1.88 -8.20
C PRO A 110 -2.56 -1.03 -9.46
N ARG A 111 -1.37 -1.12 -10.06
CA ARG A 111 -0.98 -0.41 -11.30
C ARG A 111 -0.84 -1.33 -12.51
N ALA A 112 -0.80 -2.64 -12.29
CA ALA A 112 -0.76 -3.66 -13.33
C ALA A 112 -1.65 -4.85 -12.93
N VAL A 113 -2.03 -5.67 -13.92
CA VAL A 113 -2.96 -6.80 -13.72
C VAL A 113 -2.33 -7.93 -12.91
N ASP A 114 -1.01 -8.04 -12.96
CA ASP A 114 -0.21 -9.02 -12.24
C ASP A 114 0.21 -8.55 -10.83
N GLN A 115 -0.32 -7.40 -10.39
CA GLN A 115 -0.26 -6.93 -9.00
C GLN A 115 -1.56 -7.25 -8.26
#